data_AF-A0A7C3ACY4-F1
#
_entry.id   AF-A0A7C3ACY4-F1
#
_cell.length_a   1.000
_cell.length_b   1.000
_cell.length_c   1.000
_cell.angle_alpha   90.00
_cell.angle_beta   90.00
_cell.angle_gamma   90.00
#
_symmetry.space_group_name_H-M   'P 1'
#
loop_
_entity.id
_entity.type
_entity.pdbx_description
1 polymer ?
#
loop_
_entity_poly.entity_id
_entity_poly.type
_entity_poly.pdbx_seq_one_letter_code
_entity_poly.pdbx_strand_id
1 'polypeptide(L)' 'IAKDDLAVYGEKDVVEALSMGAVELLLLSETLDNEKIEHLSHLAKETGADVIVVSNDTPEGEQLASLSGVAAILRYKLK' A
#
# COMPACT_ATOMS: atom_id res chain seq x y z
N ILE A 1 13.17 -13.75 11.53
CA ILE A 1 11.86 -13.25 11.06
C ILE A 1 11.95 -13.22 9.54
N ALA A 2 11.12 -14.03 8.87
CA ALA A 2 11.22 -14.29 7.43
C ALA A 2 11.18 -12.97 6.65
N LYS A 3 12.29 -12.64 5.98
CA LYS A 3 12.40 -11.46 5.14
C LYS A 3 12.08 -11.91 3.71
N ASP A 4 10.82 -12.24 3.49
CA ASP A 4 10.35 -12.26 2.12
C ASP A 4 10.05 -10.81 1.75
N ASP A 5 10.87 -10.26 0.85
CA ASP A 5 10.74 -8.92 0.24
C ASP A 5 9.46 -8.77 -0.61
N LEU A 6 8.35 -9.28 -0.10
CA LEU A 6 7.00 -9.23 -0.67
C LEU A 6 6.16 -8.13 -0.03
N ALA A 7 6.79 -7.18 0.65
CA ALA A 7 6.14 -6.00 1.18
C ALA A 7 6.96 -4.77 0.84
N VAL A 8 6.26 -3.72 0.42
CA VAL A 8 6.83 -2.40 0.15
C VAL A 8 6.00 -1.34 0.86
N TYR A 9 6.62 -0.23 1.22
CA TYR A 9 5.96 0.88 1.88
C TYR A 9 6.54 2.20 1.40
N GLY A 10 5.78 3.27 1.60
CA GLY A 10 6.09 4.57 1.05
C GLY A 10 5.51 4.74 -0.36
N GLU A 11 5.05 5.96 -0.64
CA GLU A 11 4.30 6.28 -1.85
C GLU A 11 5.07 5.93 -3.13
N LYS A 12 6.36 6.26 -3.21
CA LYS A 12 7.20 6.00 -4.39
C LYS A 12 7.29 4.52 -4.74
N ASP A 13 7.69 3.69 -3.79
CA ASP A 13 7.95 2.27 -4.01
C ASP A 13 6.64 1.52 -4.28
N VAL A 14 5.54 1.95 -3.64
CA VAL A 14 4.20 1.41 -3.87
C VAL A 14 3.67 1.79 -5.26
N VAL A 15 3.88 3.03 -5.71
CA VAL A 15 3.49 3.46 -7.07
C VAL A 15 4.28 2.70 -8.14
N GLU A 16 5.57 2.46 -7.91
CA GLU A 16 6.39 1.62 -8.80
C GLU A 16 5.86 0.18 -8.85
N ALA A 17 5.58 -0.41 -7.69
CA ALA A 17 5.01 -1.75 -7.59
C ALA A 17 3.64 -1.87 -8.29
N LEU A 18 2.76 -0.87 -8.10
CA LEU A 18 1.47 -0.77 -8.77
C LEU A 18 1.65 -0.71 -10.29
N SER A 19 2.55 0.16 -10.77
CA SER A 19 2.84 0.31 -12.20
C SER A 19 3.34 -0.99 -12.84
N MET A 20 4.02 -1.84 -12.07
CA MET A 20 4.49 -3.16 -12.51
C MET A 20 3.43 -4.27 -12.40
N GLY A 21 2.23 -3.96 -11.88
CA GLY A 21 1.21 -4.96 -11.57
C GLY A 21 1.66 -5.97 -10.52
N ALA A 22 2.64 -5.60 -9.69
CA ALA A 22 3.24 -6.46 -8.69
C ALA A 22 2.43 -6.49 -7.39
N VAL A 23 1.51 -5.55 -7.18
CA VAL A 23 0.72 -5.44 -5.95
C VAL A 23 -0.44 -6.44 -5.93
N GLU A 24 -0.52 -7.20 -4.85
CA GLU A 24 -1.66 -8.03 -4.50
C GLU A 24 -2.68 -7.22 -3.70
N LEU A 25 -2.20 -6.57 -2.63
CA LEU A 25 -3.01 -5.83 -1.68
C LEU A 25 -2.36 -4.48 -1.37
N LEU A 26 -3.10 -3.40 -1.57
CA LEU A 26 -2.74 -2.04 -1.18
C LEU A 26 -3.38 -1.69 0.16
N LEU A 27 -2.56 -1.17 1.08
CA LEU A 27 -2.94 -0.69 2.41
C LEU A 27 -2.76 0.82 2.45
N LEU A 28 -3.83 1.55 2.74
CA LEU A 28 -3.85 3.00 2.84
C LEU A 28 -4.30 3.39 4.25
N SER A 29 -3.57 4.27 4.92
CA SER A 29 -4.04 4.84 6.19
C SER A 29 -5.16 5.84 5.92
N GLU A 30 -6.18 5.83 6.76
CA GLU A 30 -7.26 6.83 6.72
C GLU A 30 -6.76 8.26 7.00
N THR A 31 -5.55 8.42 7.53
CA THR A 31 -4.96 9.75 7.78
C THR A 31 -4.39 10.40 6.52
N LEU A 32 -4.36 9.68 5.39
CA LEU A 32 -3.93 10.24 4.11
C LEU A 32 -4.98 11.22 3.55
N ASP A 33 -4.51 12.16 2.74
CA ASP A 33 -5.40 13.06 2.01
C ASP A 33 -6.35 12.26 1.11
N ASN A 34 -7.63 12.65 1.09
CA ASN A 34 -8.65 11.96 0.29
C ASN A 34 -8.28 11.86 -1.20
N GLU A 35 -7.65 12.89 -1.76
CA GLU A 35 -7.16 12.87 -3.15
C GLU A 35 -6.11 11.77 -3.39
N LYS A 36 -5.22 11.55 -2.41
CA LYS A 36 -4.22 10.48 -2.48
C LYS A 36 -4.86 9.11 -2.37
N ILE A 37 -5.80 8.95 -1.44
CA ILE A 37 -6.54 7.70 -1.26
C ILE A 37 -7.25 7.34 -2.56
N GLU A 38 -7.95 8.29 -3.16
CA GLU A 38 -8.67 8.09 -4.42
C GLU A 38 -7.72 7.74 -5.58
N HIS A 39 -6.63 8.50 -5.73
CA HIS A 39 -5.65 8.27 -6.79
C HIS A 39 -5.00 6.87 -6.71
N LEU A 40 -4.49 6.49 -5.54
CA LEU A 40 -3.85 5.20 -5.33
C LEU A 40 -4.86 4.04 -5.44
N SER A 41 -6.08 4.24 -4.95
CA SER A 41 -7.17 3.27 -5.10
C SER A 41 -7.53 3.04 -6.57
N HIS A 42 -7.51 4.09 -7.39
CA HIS A 42 -7.75 3.96 -8.84
C HIS A 42 -6.67 3.13 -9.50
N LEU A 43 -5.39 3.45 -9.26
CA LEU A 43 -4.25 2.70 -9.81
C LEU A 43 -4.27 1.22 -9.37
N ALA A 44 -4.61 0.94 -8.12
CA ALA A 44 -4.75 -0.42 -7.62
C ALA A 44 -5.85 -1.19 -8.35
N LYS A 45 -7.03 -0.57 -8.56
CA LYS A 45 -8.12 -1.20 -9.31
C LYS A 45 -7.75 -1.47 -10.77
N GLU A 46 -7.07 -0.55 -11.43
CA GLU A 46 -6.60 -0.73 -12.82
C GLU A 46 -5.60 -1.87 -12.97
N THR A 47 -4.80 -2.12 -11.93
CA THR A 47 -3.78 -3.18 -11.89
C THR A 47 -4.30 -4.49 -11.29
N GLY A 48 -5.57 -4.51 -10.87
CA GLY A 48 -6.24 -5.67 -10.29
C GLY A 48 -5.81 -6.01 -8.87
N ALA A 49 -5.27 -5.03 -8.14
CA ALA A 49 -4.93 -5.13 -6.72
C ALA A 49 -6.17 -4.83 -5.85
N ASP A 50 -6.25 -5.52 -4.71
CA ASP A 50 -7.23 -5.21 -3.68
C ASP A 50 -6.79 -3.97 -2.89
N VAL A 51 -7.76 -3.22 -2.35
CA VAL A 51 -7.49 -2.00 -1.57
C VAL A 51 -8.18 -2.07 -0.23
N ILE A 52 -7.42 -1.82 0.84
CA ILE A 52 -7.92 -1.68 2.21
C ILE A 52 -7.50 -0.32 2.75
N VAL A 53 -8.49 0.44 3.24
CA VAL A 53 -8.24 1.63 4.05
C VAL A 53 -8.24 1.21 5.52
N VAL A 54 -7.15 1.48 6.22
CA VAL A 54 -6.91 1.09 7.61
C VAL A 54 -7.18 2.28 8.51
N SER A 55 -8.04 2.07 9.51
CA SER A 55 -8.31 3.08 10.52
C SER A 55 -7.16 3.20 11.52
N ASN A 56 -6.86 4.43 11.91
CA ASN A 56 -5.84 4.80 12.88
C ASN A 56 -6.30 4.58 14.34
N ASP A 57 -7.49 4.02 14.56
CA ASP A 57 -8.01 3.64 15.88
C ASP A 57 -7.36 2.35 16.43
N THR A 58 -6.47 1.72 15.66
CA THR A 58 -5.78 0.48 16.01
C THR A 58 -4.26 0.68 16.05
N PRO A 59 -3.52 -0.07 16.88
CA PRO A 59 -2.05 -0.01 16.90
C PRO A 59 -1.42 -0.26 15.52
N GLU A 60 -2.01 -1.16 14.73
CA GLU A 60 -1.57 -1.46 13.37
C GLU A 60 -1.80 -0.27 12.42
N GLY A 61 -2.93 0.43 12.57
CA GLY A 61 -3.23 1.66 11.84
C GLY A 61 -2.27 2.79 12.17
N GLU A 62 -1.96 2.99 13.46
CA GLU A 62 -0.95 3.96 13.91
C GLU A 62 0.44 3.64 13.35
N GLN A 63 0.79 2.36 13.30
CA GLN A 63 2.04 1.90 12.71
C GLN A 63 2.09 2.18 11.21
N LEU A 64 1.01 1.92 10.47
CA LEU A 64 0.91 2.23 9.04
C LEU A 64 1.04 3.74 8.79
N ALA A 65 0.34 4.57 9.57
CA ALA A 65 0.45 6.02 9.49
C ALA A 65 1.90 6.49 9.73
N SER A 66 2.60 5.88 10.68
CA SER A 66 4.02 6.16 10.96
C SER A 66 4.96 5.76 9.81
N LEU A 67 4.54 4.84 8.93
CA LEU A 67 5.26 4.42 7.72
C LEU A 67 4.83 5.22 6.47
N SER A 68 4.50 6.50 6.64
CA SER A 68 3.98 7.38 5.58
C SER A 68 2.57 7.03 5.09
N GLY A 69 1.86 6.13 5.77
CA GLY A 69 0.45 5.82 5.50
C GLY A 69 0.19 4.97 4.27
N VAL A 70 1.20 4.55 3.52
CA VAL A 70 1.04 3.77 2.28
C VAL A 70 1.91 2.51 2.36
N ALA A 71 1.31 1.34 2.22
CA ALA A 71 2.01 0.06 2.15
C ALA A 71 1.34 -0.89 1.16
N ALA A 72 2.07 -1.89 0.68
CA ALA A 72 1.53 -2.89 -0.22
C ALA A 72 2.18 -4.26 0.00
N ILE A 73 1.37 -5.30 -0.20
CA ILE A 73 1.83 -6.70 -0.31
C ILE A 73 1.98 -7.01 -1.79
N LEU A 74 3.10 -7.62 -2.14
CA LEU A 74 3.46 -7.96 -3.51
C LEU A 74 3.16 -9.42 -3.82
N ARG A 75 2.71 -9.68 -5.05
CA ARG A 75 2.54 -11.02 -5.65
C ARG A 75 3.88 -11.70 -5.90
N TYR A 76 4.93 -10.91 -6.13
CA TYR A 76 6.30 -11.36 -6.40
C TYR A 76 7.31 -10.28 -6.00
N LYS A 77 8.56 -10.69 -5.70
CA LYS A 77 9.62 -9.76 -5.29
C LYS A 77 10.00 -8.83 -6.45
N LEU A 78 10.11 -7.53 -6.16
CA LEU A 78 10.76 -6.57 -7.07
C LEU A 78 12.27 -6.82 -7.03
N LYS A 79 12.91 -6.86 -8.20
CA LYS A 79 14.34 -7.20 -8.36
C LYS A 79 15.24 -6.01 -8.11
#